data_AF-A0AAU8WKQ1-F1
#
_entry.id   AF-A0AAU8WKQ1-F1
#
_cell.length_a   1.000
_cell.length_b   1.000
_cell.length_c   1.000
_cell.angle_alpha   90.00
_cell.angle_beta   90.00
_cell.angle_gamma   90.00
#
_symmetry.space_group_name_H-M   'P 1'
#
loop_
_entity.id
_entity.type
_entity.pdbx_description
1 polymer ?
#
loop_
_entity_poly.entity_id
_entity_poly.type
_entity_poly.pdbx_seq_one_letter_code
_entity_poly.pdbx_strand_id
1 'polypeptide(L)'
;MYTTYVARQPILNAKRHTLGYELLFRDGEKNAFPEYMDADRATYRLIVENFLSLGTNPRIARSRCFINFPHKSLIRRLPLTLPREQIVVEILETCQPTDDLFEAVQELSQRGYLLALDDFVYSPAWERFLPYVQIVKIDIMAMGLDSACDFVRERLAKGSRRRFLAERVETEDEFHQARHAGFTFFQGYFFSKPEIIKQRYISPEHVIAMQLFREVCQPEVDYVRVERLVAQDIALSYKLLRFVNTMSDRISVSISSFRQALVYLGQDKLRIFVSLAVASYISAKKPKELYNLSLQRAQFCQLMATHPHFKAHREQAFLIGMFSVLDALLDTSIEQLVEQLPLADDVKLALREREGPLGTLLDLEECFEKADWQGVEQHCLELGFDLEDVRQELIEAQRWSQDINRLI
;
A
#
# COMPACT_ATOMS: atom_id res chain seq x y z
N MET A 1 -10.72 3.94 14.37
CA MET A 1 -10.30 3.93 12.96
C MET A 1 -9.53 5.21 12.74
N TYR A 2 -8.22 5.14 12.57
CA TYR A 2 -7.49 6.27 11.99
C TYR A 2 -7.62 6.11 10.48
N THR A 3 -8.48 6.92 9.88
CA THR A 3 -8.60 6.98 8.42
C THR A 3 -7.50 7.91 7.94
N THR A 4 -6.44 7.37 7.33
CA THR A 4 -5.46 8.21 6.63
C THR A 4 -6.14 8.76 5.37
N TYR A 5 -6.25 10.09 5.27
CA TYR A 5 -6.79 10.75 4.09
C TYR A 5 -5.65 11.26 3.23
N VAL A 6 -5.75 11.07 1.91
CA VAL A 6 -4.89 11.76 0.96
C VAL A 6 -5.74 12.74 0.19
N ALA A 7 -5.40 14.01 0.29
CA ALA A 7 -5.90 15.02 -0.63
C ALA A 7 -4.94 15.14 -1.79
N ARG A 8 -5.44 15.48 -2.97
CA ARG A 8 -4.61 15.81 -4.12
C ARG A 8 -4.87 17.24 -4.56
N GLN A 9 -3.81 17.93 -4.98
CA GLN A 9 -3.94 19.28 -5.53
C GLN A 9 -3.33 19.35 -6.92
N PRO A 10 -4.04 19.87 -7.94
CA PRO A 10 -3.54 19.88 -9.30
C PRO A 10 -2.39 20.88 -9.46
N ILE A 11 -1.38 20.47 -10.23
CA ILE A 11 -0.30 21.33 -10.71
C ILE A 11 -0.49 21.54 -12.21
N LEU A 12 -0.58 22.80 -12.62
CA LEU A 12 -0.90 23.19 -13.98
C LEU A 12 0.30 23.83 -14.68
N ASN A 13 0.32 23.78 -16.01
CA ASN A 13 1.25 24.56 -16.81
C ASN A 13 0.70 25.95 -17.16
N ALA A 14 1.51 26.77 -17.83
CA ALA A 14 1.13 28.11 -18.32
C ALA A 14 -0.08 28.13 -19.29
N LYS A 15 -0.49 26.98 -19.84
CA LYS A 15 -1.69 26.81 -20.68
C LYS A 15 -2.92 26.32 -19.89
N ARG A 16 -2.84 26.27 -18.55
CA ARG A 16 -3.88 25.73 -17.65
C ARG A 16 -4.19 24.25 -17.86
N HIS A 17 -3.25 23.46 -18.39
CA HIS A 17 -3.39 22.01 -18.42
C HIS A 17 -2.78 21.39 -17.16
N THR A 18 -3.55 20.55 -16.47
CA THR A 18 -3.09 19.77 -15.32
C THR A 18 -2.03 18.76 -15.74
N LEU A 19 -0.82 18.91 -15.24
CA LEU A 19 0.33 18.05 -15.53
C LEU A 19 0.43 16.84 -14.60
N GLY A 20 -0.09 16.99 -13.38
CA GLY A 20 -0.02 16.01 -12.31
C GLY A 20 -0.62 16.61 -11.04
N TYR A 21 -0.41 15.94 -9.92
CA TYR A 21 -0.95 16.36 -8.65
C TYR A 21 0.11 16.29 -7.55
N GLU A 22 0.06 17.23 -6.61
CA GLU A 22 0.68 17.07 -5.30
C GLU A 22 -0.20 16.18 -4.42
N LEU A 23 0.42 15.21 -3.74
CA LEU A 23 -0.24 14.33 -2.79
C LEU A 23 -0.02 14.84 -1.36
N LEU A 24 -1.11 15.23 -0.71
CA LEU A 24 -1.14 15.77 0.64
C LEU A 24 -1.62 14.68 1.61
N PHE A 25 -0.67 14.08 2.34
CA PHE A 25 -0.93 13.04 3.33
C PHE A 25 -1.44 13.69 4.62
N ARG A 26 -2.70 13.42 4.99
CA ARG A 26 -3.30 13.93 6.24
C ARG A 26 -3.33 12.83 7.28
N ASP A 27 -2.25 12.75 8.05
CA ASP A 27 -2.20 12.02 9.33
C ASP A 27 -1.96 12.94 10.54
N GLY A 28 -2.18 14.25 10.36
CA GLY A 28 -1.98 15.29 11.36
C GLY A 28 -1.73 16.67 10.72
N GLU A 29 -1.53 17.70 11.54
CA GLU A 29 -1.44 19.14 11.13
C GLU A 29 -0.36 19.47 10.08
N LYS A 30 0.56 18.55 9.76
CA LYS A 30 1.76 18.87 8.98
C LYS A 30 1.69 18.59 7.46
N ASN A 31 0.57 18.09 6.91
CA ASN A 31 0.43 17.78 5.46
C ASN A 31 1.64 17.06 4.81
N ALA A 32 2.40 16.34 5.64
CA ALA A 32 3.68 15.76 5.29
C ALA A 32 3.61 14.27 5.54
N PHE A 33 4.50 13.55 4.88
CA PHE A 33 4.59 12.10 5.00
C PHE A 33 4.82 11.69 6.48
N PRO A 34 4.06 10.71 7.04
CA PRO A 34 4.06 10.45 8.48
C PRO A 34 5.44 10.02 9.02
N GLU A 35 5.96 10.75 10.02
CA GLU A 35 7.30 10.47 10.60
C GLU A 35 7.35 9.21 11.49
N TYR A 36 6.21 8.75 12.04
CA TYR A 36 6.16 7.66 13.03
C TYR A 36 6.17 6.25 12.42
N MET A 37 6.23 6.11 11.10
CA MET A 37 6.29 4.82 10.42
C MET A 37 7.69 4.15 10.51
N ASP A 38 8.38 4.35 11.62
CA ASP A 38 9.85 4.35 11.78
C ASP A 38 10.59 3.03 11.42
N ALA A 39 9.90 1.94 11.04
CA ALA A 39 10.52 0.62 10.97
C ALA A 39 10.72 -0.02 9.58
N ASP A 40 9.94 0.30 8.51
CA ASP A 40 10.04 -0.56 7.32
C ASP A 40 9.78 0.07 5.93
N ARG A 41 10.86 0.17 5.12
CA ARG A 41 10.87 0.72 3.74
C ARG A 41 9.84 0.08 2.82
N ALA A 42 9.51 -1.19 3.03
CA ALA A 42 8.52 -1.92 2.23
C ALA A 42 7.08 -1.44 2.51
N THR A 43 6.77 -1.12 3.77
CA THR A 43 5.47 -0.61 4.23
C THR A 43 5.24 0.78 3.66
N TYR A 44 6.29 1.60 3.72
CA TYR A 44 6.32 2.91 3.08
C TYR A 44 6.08 2.87 1.57
N ARG A 45 6.78 1.97 0.85
CA ARG A 45 6.65 1.84 -0.61
C ARG A 45 5.21 1.49 -1.01
N LEU A 46 4.58 0.53 -0.33
CA LEU A 46 3.21 0.10 -0.63
C LEU A 46 2.19 1.21 -0.41
N ILE A 47 2.32 1.95 0.69
CA ILE A 47 1.44 3.10 0.96
C ILE A 47 1.54 4.09 -0.19
N VAL A 48 2.76 4.47 -0.61
CA VAL A 48 2.94 5.44 -1.70
C VAL A 48 2.48 4.88 -3.05
N GLU A 49 2.86 3.64 -3.41
CA GLU A 49 2.44 3.00 -4.66
C GLU A 49 0.92 2.94 -4.80
N ASN A 50 0.19 2.67 -3.71
CA ASN A 50 -1.27 2.74 -3.70
C ASN A 50 -1.80 4.15 -4.04
N PHE A 51 -1.07 5.22 -3.70
CA PHE A 51 -1.46 6.59 -4.03
C PHE A 51 -0.96 7.09 -5.40
N LEU A 52 0.05 6.45 -6.00
CA LEU A 52 0.58 6.89 -7.30
C LEU A 52 -0.45 6.77 -8.42
N SER A 53 -1.32 5.75 -8.36
CA SER A 53 -2.43 5.59 -9.30
C SER A 53 -3.43 6.76 -9.27
N LEU A 54 -3.50 7.49 -8.15
CA LEU A 54 -4.44 8.60 -7.93
C LEU A 54 -3.84 9.98 -8.18
N GLY A 55 -2.53 10.11 -8.01
CA GLY A 55 -1.78 11.36 -8.19
C GLY A 55 -1.25 11.57 -9.62
N THR A 56 -1.56 10.65 -10.54
CA THR A 56 -1.21 10.77 -11.97
C THR A 56 -2.41 11.16 -12.82
N ASN A 57 -2.19 11.98 -13.85
CA ASN A 57 -3.16 12.29 -14.88
C ASN A 57 -3.11 11.18 -15.95
N PRO A 58 -4.16 10.34 -16.09
CA PRO A 58 -4.14 9.19 -17.00
C PRO A 58 -4.05 9.60 -18.47
N ARG A 59 -4.37 10.86 -18.80
CA ARG A 59 -4.25 11.40 -20.17
C ARG A 59 -2.83 11.82 -20.52
N ILE A 60 -1.93 11.88 -19.54
CA ILE A 60 -0.55 12.31 -19.70
C ILE A 60 0.37 11.18 -19.26
N ALA A 61 0.93 10.46 -20.24
CA ALA A 61 1.85 9.34 -20.00
C ALA A 61 3.09 9.69 -19.15
N ARG A 62 3.44 10.98 -19.05
CA ARG A 62 4.56 11.51 -18.24
C ARG A 62 4.12 12.26 -16.98
N SER A 63 2.85 12.12 -16.59
CA SER A 63 2.35 12.69 -15.34
C SER A 63 3.13 12.13 -14.16
N ARG A 64 3.38 12.98 -13.17
CA ARG A 64 4.05 12.60 -11.93
C ARG A 64 3.28 13.11 -10.73
N CYS A 65 3.39 12.38 -9.63
CA CYS A 65 2.93 12.78 -8.31
C CYS A 65 4.04 13.58 -7.62
N PHE A 66 3.71 14.77 -7.13
CA PHE A 66 4.61 15.53 -6.26
C PHE A 66 4.38 15.07 -4.83
N ILE A 67 5.45 14.70 -4.13
CA ILE A 67 5.39 14.07 -2.80
C ILE A 67 6.35 14.76 -1.85
N ASN A 68 5.81 15.22 -0.72
CA ASN A 68 6.54 15.85 0.38
C ASN A 68 7.36 14.85 1.19
N PHE A 69 8.69 14.99 1.16
CA PHE A 69 9.60 14.17 1.95
C PHE A 69 10.26 14.97 3.08
N PRO A 70 9.99 14.62 4.35
CA PRO A 70 10.72 15.15 5.50
C PRO A 70 12.21 14.80 5.46
N HIS A 71 13.01 15.59 6.17
CA HIS A 71 14.47 15.49 6.23
C HIS A 71 14.98 14.06 6.51
N LYS A 72 14.39 13.37 7.51
CA LYS A 72 14.76 12.00 7.87
C LYS A 72 14.50 11.01 6.74
N SER A 73 13.41 11.17 5.99
CA SER A 73 13.02 10.29 4.88
C SER A 73 14.01 10.38 3.72
N LEU A 74 14.50 11.59 3.43
CA LEU A 74 15.54 11.83 2.42
C LEU A 74 16.87 11.20 2.83
N ILE A 75 17.34 11.44 4.06
CA ILE A 75 18.57 10.82 4.58
C ILE A 75 18.46 9.29 4.57
N ARG A 76 17.27 8.73 4.79
CA ARG A 76 17.06 7.27 4.70
C ARG A 76 16.91 6.76 3.27
N ARG A 77 17.11 7.59 2.24
CA ARG A 77 16.98 7.22 0.81
C ARG A 77 15.61 6.59 0.50
N LEU A 78 14.56 7.01 1.22
CA LEU A 78 13.22 6.46 1.03
C LEU A 78 12.71 6.66 -0.41
N PRO A 79 12.92 7.80 -1.09
CA PRO A 79 12.42 7.96 -2.44
C PRO A 79 13.00 6.97 -3.46
N LEU A 80 14.17 6.37 -3.18
CA LEU A 80 14.78 5.34 -4.04
C LEU A 80 13.96 4.04 -4.12
N THR A 81 12.99 3.84 -3.23
CA THR A 81 12.10 2.67 -3.27
C THR A 81 10.93 2.87 -4.23
N LEU A 82 10.71 4.09 -4.72
CA LEU A 82 9.56 4.48 -5.53
C LEU A 82 9.93 4.60 -7.01
N PRO A 83 8.99 4.36 -7.94
CA PRO A 83 9.25 4.49 -9.36
C PRO A 83 9.55 5.96 -9.74
N ARG A 84 10.81 6.24 -10.10
CA ARG A 84 11.28 7.60 -10.44
C ARG A 84 10.51 8.26 -11.60
N GLU A 85 9.94 7.46 -12.50
CA GLU A 85 9.16 7.95 -13.63
C GLU A 85 7.80 8.51 -13.21
N GLN A 86 7.30 8.13 -12.03
CA GLN A 86 5.97 8.49 -11.52
C GLN A 86 5.99 9.57 -10.43
N ILE A 87 7.16 9.97 -9.92
CA ILE A 87 7.24 10.92 -8.80
C ILE A 87 8.15 12.12 -9.06
N VAL A 88 7.84 13.22 -8.38
CA VAL A 88 8.74 14.33 -8.08
C VAL A 88 8.93 14.35 -6.57
N VAL A 89 10.18 14.38 -6.12
CA VAL A 89 10.54 14.42 -4.70
C VAL A 89 10.56 15.88 -4.27
N GLU A 90 9.66 16.27 -3.38
CA GLU A 90 9.62 17.60 -2.79
C GLU A 90 10.39 17.61 -1.47
N ILE A 91 11.41 18.46 -1.40
CA ILE A 91 12.22 18.69 -0.21
C ILE A 91 11.57 19.83 0.55
N LEU A 92 11.03 19.51 1.73
CA LEU A 92 10.33 20.48 2.58
C LEU A 92 11.26 21.62 3.03
N GLU A 93 10.68 22.81 3.20
CA GLU A 93 11.29 24.02 3.74
C GLU A 93 11.85 23.83 5.15
N THR A 94 11.29 22.88 5.91
CA THR A 94 11.78 22.49 7.24
C THR A 94 13.08 21.67 7.22
N CYS A 95 13.54 21.22 6.04
CA CYS A 95 14.79 20.47 5.92
C CYS A 95 16.01 21.39 6.13
N GLN A 96 16.99 20.91 6.88
CA GLN A 96 18.25 21.65 7.06
C GLN A 96 19.27 21.23 6.00
N PRO A 97 20.02 22.17 5.38
CA PRO A 97 20.98 21.90 4.30
C PRO A 97 22.29 21.24 4.78
N THR A 98 22.17 20.13 5.51
CA THR A 98 23.27 19.32 6.06
C THR A 98 24.03 18.54 4.99
N ASP A 99 25.21 18.01 5.34
CA ASP A 99 26.01 17.18 4.43
C ASP A 99 25.29 15.87 4.07
N ASP A 100 24.65 15.23 5.06
CA ASP A 100 23.86 14.00 4.84
C ASP A 100 22.70 14.22 3.87
N LEU A 101 22.00 15.37 3.99
CA LEU A 101 20.94 15.73 3.05
C LEU A 101 21.51 15.99 1.65
N PHE A 102 22.65 16.67 1.58
CA PHE A 102 23.31 16.96 0.31
C PHE A 102 23.67 15.68 -0.45
N GLU A 103 24.25 14.70 0.24
CA GLU A 103 24.55 13.38 -0.34
C GLU A 103 23.29 12.68 -0.85
N ALA A 104 22.20 12.70 -0.07
CA ALA A 104 20.94 12.09 -0.49
C ALA A 104 20.34 12.75 -1.73
N VAL A 105 20.35 14.10 -1.78
CA VAL A 105 19.87 14.88 -2.92
C VAL A 105 20.71 14.62 -4.17
N GLN A 106 22.04 14.57 -4.02
CA GLN A 106 22.96 14.26 -5.10
C GLN A 106 22.71 12.84 -5.65
N GLU A 107 22.58 11.84 -4.78
CA GLU A 107 22.30 10.45 -5.15
C GLU A 107 20.97 10.33 -5.91
N LEU A 108 19.89 10.94 -5.39
CA LEU A 108 18.58 10.94 -6.04
C LEU A 108 18.64 11.54 -7.44
N SER A 109 19.33 12.66 -7.60
CA SER A 109 19.53 13.31 -8.90
C SER A 109 20.29 12.42 -9.87
N GLN A 110 21.38 11.79 -9.42
CA GLN A 110 22.17 10.84 -10.24
C GLN A 110 21.38 9.61 -10.66
N ARG A 111 20.43 9.15 -9.82
CA ARG A 111 19.51 8.05 -10.12
C ARG A 111 18.36 8.47 -11.07
N GLY A 112 18.27 9.76 -11.41
CA GLY A 112 17.32 10.30 -12.38
C GLY A 112 15.97 10.70 -11.80
N TYR A 113 15.87 10.91 -10.49
CA TYR A 113 14.68 11.49 -9.87
C TYR A 113 14.59 12.98 -10.19
N LEU A 114 13.35 13.46 -10.38
CA LEU A 114 13.08 14.89 -10.40
C LEU A 114 12.91 15.39 -8.96
N LEU A 115 13.58 16.49 -8.65
CA LEU A 115 13.64 17.09 -7.34
C LEU A 115 13.04 18.50 -7.37
N ALA A 116 12.24 18.81 -6.37
CA ALA A 116 11.65 20.12 -6.12
C ALA A 116 12.05 20.63 -4.72
N LEU A 117 12.27 21.94 -4.59
CA LEU A 117 12.35 22.62 -3.29
C LEU A 117 10.99 23.24 -3.00
N ASP A 118 10.40 22.89 -1.86
CA ASP A 118 9.11 23.39 -1.38
C ASP A 118 9.29 24.68 -0.57
N ASP A 119 8.36 25.63 -0.71
CA ASP A 119 8.36 26.94 -0.02
C ASP A 119 9.77 27.60 0.08
N PHE A 120 10.50 27.63 -1.04
CA PHE A 120 11.94 27.88 -1.01
C PHE A 120 12.29 29.34 -0.68
N VAL A 121 12.94 29.54 0.46
CA VAL A 121 13.64 30.79 0.81
C VAL A 121 15.14 30.63 0.56
N TYR A 122 15.68 31.46 -0.32
CA TYR A 122 17.10 31.40 -0.67
C TYR A 122 18.00 31.66 0.54
N SER A 123 18.98 30.77 0.73
CA SER A 123 20.14 31.04 1.58
C SER A 123 21.42 30.51 0.92
N PRO A 124 22.61 31.07 1.24
CA PRO A 124 23.87 30.60 0.68
C PRO A 124 24.13 29.10 0.91
N ALA A 125 23.63 28.54 2.02
CA ALA A 125 23.78 27.13 2.33
C ALA A 125 23.10 26.20 1.32
N TRP A 126 22.06 26.68 0.61
CA TRP A 126 21.35 25.93 -0.41
C TRP A 126 22.04 25.96 -1.78
N GLU A 127 23.02 26.84 -2.02
CA GLU A 127 23.66 27.00 -3.33
C GLU A 127 24.21 25.68 -3.88
N ARG A 128 24.80 24.85 -3.01
CA ARG A 128 25.34 23.53 -3.42
C ARG A 128 24.27 22.55 -3.89
N PHE A 129 23.03 22.68 -3.42
CA PHE A 129 21.92 21.78 -3.78
C PHE A 129 21.30 22.13 -5.13
N LEU A 130 21.31 23.42 -5.48
CA LEU A 130 20.63 23.94 -6.66
C LEU A 130 20.98 23.22 -7.97
N PRO A 131 22.21 22.75 -8.25
CA PRO A 131 22.53 21.98 -9.45
C PRO A 131 21.74 20.68 -9.62
N TYR A 132 21.27 20.10 -8.50
CA TYR A 132 20.55 18.82 -8.48
C TYR A 132 19.03 18.97 -8.52
N VAL A 133 18.52 20.19 -8.33
CA VAL A 133 17.09 20.50 -8.25
C VAL A 133 16.57 21.07 -9.57
N GLN A 134 15.45 20.54 -10.06
CA GLN A 134 14.83 20.97 -11.33
C GLN A 134 13.69 21.97 -11.13
N ILE A 135 13.01 21.90 -9.99
CA ILE A 135 11.81 22.69 -9.70
C ILE A 135 12.00 23.48 -8.40
N VAL A 136 11.58 24.74 -8.39
CA VAL A 136 11.54 25.57 -7.18
C VAL A 136 10.12 26.09 -7.02
N LYS A 137 9.48 25.74 -5.90
CA LYS A 137 8.14 26.18 -5.54
C LYS A 137 8.26 27.45 -4.69
N ILE A 138 7.40 28.43 -4.99
CA ILE A 138 7.39 29.74 -4.35
C ILE A 138 5.94 30.08 -3.99
N ASP A 139 5.65 30.19 -2.70
CA ASP A 139 4.42 30.80 -2.20
C ASP A 139 4.42 32.31 -2.48
N ILE A 140 3.64 32.72 -3.48
CA ILE A 140 3.54 34.12 -3.91
C ILE A 140 2.77 34.98 -2.90
N MET A 141 1.97 34.37 -2.03
CA MET A 141 1.25 35.06 -0.97
C MET A 141 2.19 35.37 0.20
N ALA A 142 3.02 34.40 0.60
CA ALA A 142 3.99 34.57 1.67
C ALA A 142 5.16 35.48 1.28
N MET A 143 5.71 35.33 0.06
CA MET A 143 6.80 36.16 -0.45
C MET A 143 6.33 37.55 -0.92
N GLY A 144 5.05 37.66 -1.29
CA GLY A 144 4.49 38.79 -2.03
C GLY A 144 4.71 38.63 -3.54
N LEU A 145 3.65 38.86 -4.33
CA LEU A 145 3.63 38.60 -5.78
C LEU A 145 4.73 39.36 -6.53
N ASP A 146 4.92 40.64 -6.25
CA ASP A 146 5.93 41.48 -6.90
C ASP A 146 7.35 40.97 -6.63
N SER A 147 7.65 40.70 -5.35
CA SER A 147 8.94 40.15 -4.90
C SER A 147 9.23 38.78 -5.52
N ALA A 148 8.21 37.91 -5.60
CA ALA A 148 8.33 36.61 -6.24
C ALA A 148 8.60 36.74 -7.76
N CYS A 149 7.91 37.66 -8.43
CA CYS A 149 8.12 37.95 -9.84
C CYS A 149 9.52 38.52 -10.13
N ASP A 150 9.99 39.46 -9.30
CA ASP A 150 11.33 40.02 -9.40
C ASP A 150 12.40 38.95 -9.18
N PHE A 151 12.24 38.10 -8.16
CA PHE A 151 13.15 36.99 -7.87
C PHE A 151 13.27 36.04 -9.07
N VAL A 152 12.14 35.61 -9.66
CA VAL A 152 12.17 34.70 -10.82
C VAL A 152 12.84 35.38 -12.01
N ARG A 153 12.49 36.63 -12.32
CA ARG A 153 13.12 37.40 -13.41
C ARG A 153 14.63 37.50 -13.22
N GLU A 154 15.09 37.82 -12.01
CA GLU A 154 16.53 37.91 -11.69
C GLU A 154 17.25 36.56 -11.91
N ARG A 155 16.66 35.46 -11.43
CA ARG A 155 17.27 34.13 -11.56
C ARG A 155 17.32 33.66 -13.01
N LEU A 156 16.28 33.94 -13.80
CA LEU A 156 16.26 33.65 -15.23
C LEU A 156 17.28 34.49 -16.00
N ALA A 157 17.40 35.79 -15.68
CA ALA A 157 18.42 36.68 -16.27
C ALA A 157 19.85 36.22 -15.95
N LYS A 158 20.07 35.62 -14.77
CA LYS A 158 21.34 34.97 -14.38
C LYS A 158 21.56 33.58 -15.01
N GLY A 159 20.70 33.16 -15.94
CA GLY A 159 20.85 31.92 -16.70
C GLY A 159 20.38 30.65 -15.97
N SER A 160 19.56 30.79 -14.92
CA SER A 160 18.95 29.62 -14.27
C SER A 160 18.10 28.82 -15.26
N ARG A 161 18.33 27.49 -15.32
CA ARG A 161 17.54 26.56 -16.14
C ARG A 161 16.41 25.87 -15.37
N ARG A 162 16.21 26.28 -14.11
CA ARG A 162 15.19 25.69 -13.21
C ARG A 162 13.80 26.16 -13.62
N ARG A 163 12.82 25.31 -13.35
CA ARG A 163 11.41 25.62 -13.54
C ARG A 163 10.86 26.16 -12.22
N PHE A 164 10.13 27.26 -12.29
CA PHE A 164 9.50 27.86 -11.13
C PHE A 164 8.02 27.50 -11.10
N LEU A 165 7.54 27.15 -9.91
CA LEU A 165 6.14 26.85 -9.61
C LEU A 165 5.62 27.93 -8.67
N ALA A 166 4.55 28.62 -9.08
CA ALA A 166 3.85 29.59 -8.24
C ALA A 166 2.78 28.87 -7.42
N GLU A 167 2.89 28.93 -6.10
CA GLU A 167 1.92 28.38 -5.16
C GLU A 167 0.98 29.45 -4.63
N ARG A 168 -0.16 29.01 -4.10
CA ARG A 168 -1.23 29.86 -3.56
C ARG A 168 -1.70 30.95 -4.54
N VAL A 169 -1.82 30.60 -5.82
CA VAL A 169 -2.49 31.44 -6.81
C VAL A 169 -4.00 31.44 -6.54
N GLU A 170 -4.54 32.58 -6.14
CA GLU A 170 -5.96 32.77 -5.77
C GLU A 170 -6.76 33.55 -6.81
N THR A 171 -6.09 34.35 -7.66
CA THR A 171 -6.75 35.15 -8.71
C THR A 171 -6.19 34.95 -10.13
N GLU A 172 -7.00 35.30 -11.13
CA GLU A 172 -6.57 35.26 -12.55
C GLU A 172 -5.43 36.25 -12.83
N ASP A 173 -5.45 37.41 -12.14
CA ASP A 173 -4.44 38.45 -12.29
C ASP A 173 -3.07 37.98 -11.77
N GLU A 174 -3.03 37.38 -10.56
CA GLU A 174 -1.81 36.73 -10.02
C GLU A 174 -1.23 35.70 -10.98
N PHE A 175 -2.09 34.84 -11.56
CA PHE A 175 -1.67 33.87 -12.57
C PHE A 175 -1.01 34.55 -13.76
N HIS A 176 -1.63 35.61 -14.30
CA HIS A 176 -1.07 36.33 -15.43
C HIS A 176 0.25 36.99 -15.09
N GLN A 177 0.35 37.68 -13.94
CA GLN A 177 1.58 38.33 -13.50
C GLN A 177 2.72 37.33 -13.31
N ALA A 178 2.49 36.25 -12.55
CA ALA A 178 3.47 35.19 -12.35
C ALA A 178 3.89 34.55 -13.69
N ARG A 179 2.94 34.28 -14.59
CA ARG A 179 3.25 33.75 -15.92
C ARG A 179 4.15 34.69 -16.74
N HIS A 180 3.89 36.00 -16.71
CA HIS A 180 4.74 36.97 -17.41
C HIS A 180 6.14 37.09 -16.80
N ALA A 181 6.29 36.87 -15.49
CA ALA A 181 7.58 36.87 -14.82
C ALA A 181 8.44 35.64 -15.15
N GLY A 182 7.85 34.56 -15.69
CA GLY A 182 8.57 33.37 -16.13
C GLY A 182 8.27 32.11 -15.31
N PHE A 183 7.25 32.14 -14.43
CA PHE A 183 6.75 30.92 -13.80
C PHE A 183 6.21 29.94 -14.86
N THR A 184 6.57 28.68 -14.71
CA THR A 184 6.22 27.62 -15.67
C THR A 184 5.11 26.70 -15.19
N PHE A 185 4.97 26.59 -13.87
CA PHE A 185 3.97 25.77 -13.20
C PHE A 185 3.19 26.60 -12.19
N PHE A 186 1.96 26.19 -11.91
CA PHE A 186 1.02 26.93 -11.08
C PHE A 186 0.15 26.00 -10.25
N GLN A 187 -0.08 26.39 -9.00
CA GLN A 187 -0.91 25.70 -8.03
C GLN A 187 -1.62 26.73 -7.14
N GLY A 188 -2.91 26.51 -6.86
CA GLY A 188 -3.68 27.43 -6.01
C GLY A 188 -5.18 27.30 -6.18
N TYR A 189 -5.93 27.92 -5.28
CA TYR A 189 -7.39 27.82 -5.22
C TYR A 189 -8.11 28.45 -6.41
N PHE A 190 -7.44 29.35 -7.14
CA PHE A 190 -7.93 29.86 -8.41
C PHE A 190 -8.26 28.73 -9.41
N PHE A 191 -7.41 27.70 -9.45
CA PHE A 191 -7.58 26.59 -10.39
C PHE A 191 -8.50 25.51 -9.82
N SER A 192 -8.21 25.08 -8.59
CA SER A 192 -9.00 24.09 -7.87
C SER A 192 -8.60 24.09 -6.40
N LYS A 193 -9.58 23.91 -5.53
CA LYS A 193 -9.32 23.52 -4.15
C LYS A 193 -8.80 22.07 -4.11
N PRO A 194 -8.00 21.69 -3.09
CA PRO A 194 -7.60 20.30 -2.89
C PRO A 194 -8.81 19.38 -2.85
N GLU A 195 -8.79 18.35 -3.68
CA GLU A 195 -9.81 17.32 -3.71
C GLU A 195 -9.48 16.29 -2.63
N ILE A 196 -10.35 16.12 -1.65
CA ILE A 196 -10.21 15.04 -0.66
C ILE A 196 -10.71 13.76 -1.33
N ILE A 197 -9.79 12.84 -1.63
CA ILE A 197 -10.17 11.50 -2.09
C ILE A 197 -10.41 10.64 -0.85
N LYS A 198 -11.69 10.45 -0.53
CA LYS A 198 -12.14 9.48 0.49
C LYS A 198 -12.23 8.10 -0.12
N GLN A 199 -11.11 7.40 -0.22
CA GLN A 199 -11.10 5.95 -0.39
C GLN A 199 -10.78 5.31 0.96
N ARG A 200 -11.44 4.20 1.29
CA ARG A 200 -11.12 3.41 2.48
C ARG A 200 -9.87 2.60 2.13
N TYR A 201 -8.71 3.15 2.51
CA TYR A 201 -7.43 2.49 2.30
C TYR A 201 -7.13 1.51 3.42
N ILE A 202 -6.27 0.54 3.12
CA ILE A 202 -5.67 -0.32 4.12
C ILE A 202 -4.89 0.58 5.08
N SER A 203 -5.40 0.69 6.32
CA SER A 203 -4.74 1.46 7.39
C SER A 203 -3.27 1.07 7.49
N PRO A 204 -2.34 2.01 7.80
CA PRO A 204 -0.94 1.69 8.09
C PRO A 204 -0.77 0.54 9.08
N GLU A 205 -1.70 0.38 10.03
CA GLU A 205 -1.77 -0.74 10.96
C GLU A 205 -1.83 -2.09 10.23
N HIS A 206 -2.62 -2.22 9.16
CA HIS A 206 -2.86 -3.48 8.45
C HIS A 206 -1.83 -3.78 7.33
N VAL A 207 -0.89 -2.87 7.04
CA VAL A 207 0.03 -3.02 5.89
C VAL A 207 0.99 -4.19 6.08
N ILE A 208 1.54 -4.40 7.28
CA ILE A 208 2.42 -5.55 7.58
C ILE A 208 1.66 -6.86 7.33
N ALA A 209 0.38 -6.89 7.72
CA ALA A 209 -0.47 -8.05 7.53
C ALA A 209 -0.69 -8.35 6.02
N MET A 210 -0.91 -7.32 5.22
CA MET A 210 -1.03 -7.47 3.75
C MET A 210 0.28 -7.86 3.07
N GLN A 211 1.43 -7.39 3.57
CA GLN A 211 2.73 -7.80 3.06
C GLN A 211 3.00 -9.27 3.34
N LEU A 212 2.73 -9.70 4.57
CA LEU A 212 2.83 -11.10 4.95
C LEU A 212 1.93 -11.96 4.06
N PHE A 213 0.68 -11.52 3.85
CA PHE A 213 -0.25 -12.17 2.93
C PHE A 213 0.31 -12.31 1.51
N ARG A 214 0.88 -11.23 0.96
CA ARG A 214 1.53 -11.27 -0.36
C ARG A 214 2.63 -12.31 -0.41
N GLU A 215 3.55 -12.32 0.56
CA GLU A 215 4.70 -13.23 0.53
C GLU A 215 4.26 -14.69 0.55
N VAL A 216 3.18 -15.01 1.28
CA VAL A 216 2.68 -16.39 1.35
C VAL A 216 1.83 -16.81 0.15
N CYS A 217 1.28 -15.85 -0.61
CA CYS A 217 0.60 -16.14 -1.88
C CYS A 217 1.55 -16.43 -3.05
N GLN A 218 2.85 -16.15 -2.91
CA GLN A 218 3.83 -16.48 -3.95
C GLN A 218 3.99 -18.00 -4.07
N PRO A 219 4.28 -18.53 -5.28
CA PRO A 219 4.59 -19.95 -5.47
C PRO A 219 5.72 -20.43 -4.56
N GLU A 220 6.77 -19.62 -4.40
CA GLU A 220 7.85 -19.86 -3.45
C GLU A 220 7.86 -18.77 -2.37
N VAL A 221 7.82 -19.20 -1.10
CA VAL A 221 7.84 -18.28 0.04
C VAL A 221 9.27 -17.84 0.36
N ASP A 222 9.53 -16.53 0.37
CA ASP A 222 10.78 -15.96 0.87
C ASP A 222 10.78 -15.92 2.40
N TYR A 223 11.36 -16.95 3.01
CA TYR A 223 11.48 -17.07 4.46
C TYR A 223 12.25 -15.93 5.12
N VAL A 224 13.26 -15.38 4.45
CA VAL A 224 14.06 -14.26 4.99
C VAL A 224 13.21 -13.00 5.06
N ARG A 225 12.32 -12.82 4.08
CA ARG A 225 11.40 -11.68 4.06
C ARG A 225 10.28 -11.84 5.08
N VAL A 226 9.67 -13.01 5.18
CA VAL A 226 8.70 -13.32 6.24
C VAL A 226 9.32 -13.12 7.63
N GLU A 227 10.58 -13.52 7.80
CA GLU A 227 11.35 -13.26 9.03
C GLU A 227 11.42 -11.79 9.40
N ARG A 228 11.83 -10.95 8.45
CA ARG A 228 11.92 -9.50 8.68
C ARG A 228 10.56 -8.87 9.01
N LEU A 229 9.51 -9.28 8.32
CA LEU A 229 8.17 -8.73 8.48
C LEU A 229 7.57 -9.10 9.84
N VAL A 230 7.65 -10.37 10.26
CA VAL A 230 7.10 -10.78 11.56
C VAL A 230 7.95 -10.23 12.72
N ALA A 231 9.28 -10.13 12.55
CA ALA A 231 10.18 -9.60 13.59
C ALA A 231 9.93 -8.12 13.93
N GLN A 232 9.27 -7.37 13.04
CA GLN A 232 8.90 -5.97 13.30
C GLN A 232 7.71 -5.83 14.26
N ASP A 233 6.92 -6.89 14.44
CA ASP A 233 5.75 -6.90 15.29
C ASP A 233 5.91 -7.95 16.39
N ILE A 234 6.07 -7.48 17.62
CA ILE A 234 6.25 -8.32 18.82
C ILE A 234 5.03 -9.23 19.03
N ALA A 235 3.82 -8.77 18.70
CA ALA A 235 2.60 -9.55 18.87
C ALA A 235 2.51 -10.67 17.83
N LEU A 236 2.85 -10.41 16.55
CA LEU A 236 2.94 -11.45 15.52
C LEU A 236 4.05 -12.47 15.86
N SER A 237 5.19 -12.01 16.35
CA SER A 237 6.30 -12.86 16.80
C SER A 237 5.89 -13.80 17.94
N TYR A 238 5.18 -13.27 18.96
CA TYR A 238 4.64 -14.08 20.05
C TYR A 238 3.59 -15.09 19.57
N LYS A 239 2.66 -14.66 18.70
CA LYS A 239 1.65 -15.56 18.11
C LYS A 239 2.28 -16.70 17.32
N LEU A 240 3.38 -16.46 16.58
CA LEU A 240 4.09 -17.53 15.88
C LEU A 240 4.67 -18.55 16.85
N LEU A 241 5.41 -18.10 17.85
CA LEU A 241 6.03 -19.00 18.82
C LEU A 241 4.97 -19.82 19.56
N ARG A 242 3.85 -19.20 19.95
CA ARG A 242 2.72 -19.91 20.54
C ARG A 242 2.14 -20.95 19.56
N PHE A 243 1.83 -20.55 18.33
CA PHE A 243 1.28 -21.44 17.30
C PHE A 243 2.15 -22.67 17.07
N VAL A 244 3.46 -22.49 16.89
CA VAL A 244 4.39 -23.60 16.65
C VAL A 244 4.48 -24.54 17.85
N ASN A 245 4.51 -24.01 19.07
CA ASN A 245 4.57 -24.82 20.28
C ASN A 245 3.23 -25.52 20.61
N THR A 246 2.10 -25.07 20.05
CA THR A 246 0.78 -25.68 20.27
C THR A 246 0.39 -26.70 19.18
N MET A 247 0.83 -26.52 17.94
CA MET A 247 0.47 -27.39 16.80
C MET A 247 1.23 -28.72 16.71
N SER A 248 2.17 -28.99 17.62
CA SER A 248 2.98 -30.21 17.58
C SER A 248 3.02 -30.91 18.93
N ASP A 249 2.27 -32.00 19.04
CA ASP A 249 2.34 -32.96 20.16
C ASP A 249 3.72 -33.66 20.27
N ARG A 250 4.62 -33.45 19.29
CA ARG A 250 5.93 -34.13 19.15
C ARG A 250 7.13 -33.27 19.55
N ILE A 251 6.94 -32.05 20.06
CA ILE A 251 8.07 -31.20 20.45
C ILE A 251 8.60 -31.62 21.82
N SER A 252 9.78 -32.25 21.85
CA SER A 252 10.49 -32.58 23.10
C SER A 252 11.32 -31.40 23.66
N VAL A 253 11.59 -30.38 22.84
CA VAL A 253 12.34 -29.16 23.20
C VAL A 253 11.62 -27.95 22.63
N SER A 254 11.16 -27.04 23.48
CA SER A 254 10.42 -25.85 23.08
C SER A 254 11.17 -25.03 22.04
N ILE A 255 10.46 -24.61 20.98
CA ILE A 255 11.01 -23.72 19.97
C ILE A 255 11.04 -22.31 20.55
N SER A 256 12.25 -21.79 20.75
CA SER A 256 12.52 -20.52 21.45
C SER A 256 12.95 -19.39 20.52
N SER A 257 13.18 -19.69 19.24
CA SER A 257 13.57 -18.70 18.25
C SER A 257 12.67 -18.71 17.03
N PHE A 258 12.44 -17.52 16.50
CA PHE A 258 11.63 -17.28 15.32
C PHE A 258 12.14 -18.06 14.10
N ARG A 259 13.46 -18.01 13.84
CA ARG A 259 14.07 -18.72 12.71
C ARG A 259 13.88 -20.23 12.80
N GLN A 260 13.98 -20.80 14.00
CA GLN A 260 13.73 -22.22 14.23
C GLN A 260 12.25 -22.57 14.00
N ALA A 261 11.32 -21.69 14.38
CA ALA A 261 9.89 -21.86 14.14
C ALA A 261 9.56 -21.92 12.63
N LEU A 262 10.14 -21.01 11.83
CA LEU A 262 9.95 -21.02 10.37
C LEU A 262 10.50 -22.27 9.69
N VAL A 263 11.71 -22.70 10.06
CA VAL A 263 12.34 -23.91 9.51
C VAL A 263 11.54 -25.16 9.87
N TYR A 264 10.98 -25.21 11.09
CA TYR A 264 10.22 -26.36 11.58
C TYR A 264 8.84 -26.51 10.92
N LEU A 265 8.16 -25.40 10.60
CA LEU A 265 6.80 -25.42 10.04
C LEU A 265 6.74 -25.95 8.60
N GLY A 266 7.75 -25.68 7.78
CA GLY A 266 7.67 -25.85 6.32
C GLY A 266 6.74 -24.81 5.67
N GLN A 267 6.63 -24.81 4.34
CA GLN A 267 5.87 -23.79 3.61
C GLN A 267 4.38 -23.83 3.94
N ASP A 268 3.74 -25.00 3.91
CA ASP A 268 2.28 -25.11 4.07
C ASP A 268 1.79 -24.60 5.44
N LYS A 269 2.45 -25.03 6.54
CA LYS A 269 2.06 -24.57 7.88
C LYS A 269 2.42 -23.10 8.11
N LEU A 270 3.45 -22.59 7.44
CA LEU A 270 3.77 -21.16 7.48
C LEU A 270 2.68 -20.33 6.80
N ARG A 271 2.20 -20.75 5.63
CA ARG A 271 1.07 -20.08 4.95
C ARG A 271 -0.15 -20.04 5.85
N ILE A 272 -0.51 -21.16 6.48
CA ILE A 272 -1.62 -21.23 7.45
C ILE A 272 -1.40 -20.25 8.60
N PHE A 273 -0.24 -20.30 9.27
CA PHE A 273 0.07 -19.41 10.39
C PHE A 273 -0.05 -17.94 9.99
N VAL A 274 0.59 -17.54 8.89
CA VAL A 274 0.57 -16.16 8.43
C VAL A 274 -0.86 -15.71 8.15
N SER A 275 -1.65 -16.53 7.47
CA SER A 275 -3.05 -16.23 7.19
C SER A 275 -3.84 -16.00 8.48
N LEU A 276 -3.71 -16.91 9.45
CA LEU A 276 -4.35 -16.79 10.77
C LEU A 276 -3.92 -15.52 11.50
N ALA A 277 -2.63 -15.22 11.47
CA ALA A 277 -2.06 -14.04 12.13
C ALA A 277 -2.59 -12.75 11.49
N VAL A 278 -2.66 -12.71 10.14
CA VAL A 278 -3.20 -11.60 9.35
C VAL A 278 -4.69 -11.42 9.61
N ALA A 279 -5.48 -12.49 9.51
CA ALA A 279 -6.91 -12.45 9.76
C ALA A 279 -7.24 -12.07 11.21
N SER A 280 -6.47 -12.56 12.19
CA SER A 280 -6.59 -12.17 13.61
C SER A 280 -6.24 -10.69 13.83
N TYR A 281 -5.26 -10.18 13.10
CA TYR A 281 -4.84 -8.78 13.20
C TYR A 281 -5.92 -7.85 12.62
N ILE A 282 -6.45 -8.17 11.46
CA ILE A 282 -7.47 -7.37 10.77
C ILE A 282 -8.83 -7.46 11.47
N SER A 283 -9.20 -8.65 11.95
CA SER A 283 -10.50 -8.89 12.59
C SER A 283 -10.59 -8.43 14.05
N ALA A 284 -9.52 -7.85 14.62
CA ALA A 284 -9.45 -7.51 16.05
C ALA A 284 -10.61 -6.60 16.55
N LYS A 285 -11.23 -5.81 15.66
CA LYS A 285 -12.37 -4.92 15.96
C LYS A 285 -13.67 -5.35 15.28
N LYS A 286 -13.71 -6.56 14.72
CA LYS A 286 -14.84 -7.11 13.94
C LYS A 286 -15.58 -8.17 14.75
N PRO A 287 -16.83 -8.51 14.37
CA PRO A 287 -17.55 -9.63 14.98
C PRO A 287 -16.73 -10.92 14.86
N LYS A 288 -16.70 -11.72 15.92
CA LYS A 288 -15.96 -12.98 15.95
C LYS A 288 -16.46 -13.95 14.88
N GLU A 289 -17.75 -13.88 14.58
CA GLU A 289 -18.44 -14.67 13.57
C GLU A 289 -17.83 -14.45 12.17
N LEU A 290 -17.38 -13.23 11.86
CA LEU A 290 -16.73 -12.93 10.57
C LEU A 290 -15.35 -13.56 10.48
N TYR A 291 -14.60 -13.58 11.59
CA TYR A 291 -13.34 -14.31 11.66
C TYR A 291 -13.58 -15.83 11.54
N ASN A 292 -14.58 -16.38 12.23
CA ASN A 292 -14.94 -17.79 12.14
C ASN A 292 -15.31 -18.19 10.71
N LEU A 293 -16.09 -17.35 10.02
CA LEU A 293 -16.44 -17.54 8.62
C LEU A 293 -15.17 -17.61 7.75
N SER A 294 -14.23 -16.68 7.93
CA SER A 294 -12.95 -16.70 7.20
C SER A 294 -12.17 -18.01 7.42
N LEU A 295 -12.16 -18.53 8.65
CA LEU A 295 -11.44 -19.76 8.99
C LEU A 295 -12.11 -21.00 8.41
N GLN A 296 -13.45 -21.04 8.44
CA GLN A 296 -14.22 -22.12 7.87
C GLN A 296 -13.96 -22.20 6.35
N ARG A 297 -14.06 -21.06 5.65
CA ARG A 297 -13.78 -21.00 4.21
C ARG A 297 -12.37 -21.40 3.84
N ALA A 298 -11.39 -20.94 4.62
CA ALA A 298 -10.00 -21.34 4.47
C ALA A 298 -9.83 -22.86 4.56
N GLN A 299 -10.41 -23.47 5.59
CA GLN A 299 -10.27 -24.90 5.83
C GLN A 299 -11.02 -25.73 4.79
N PHE A 300 -12.23 -25.34 4.42
CA PHE A 300 -13.00 -26.02 3.39
C PHE A 300 -12.24 -26.01 2.05
N CYS A 301 -11.76 -24.84 1.63
CA CYS A 301 -10.96 -24.72 0.42
C CYS A 301 -9.71 -25.62 0.47
N GLN A 302 -9.03 -25.69 1.62
CA GLN A 302 -7.83 -26.51 1.79
C GLN A 302 -8.11 -28.02 1.69
N LEU A 303 -9.21 -28.49 2.28
CA LEU A 303 -9.63 -29.89 2.26
C LEU A 303 -9.99 -30.32 0.84
N MET A 304 -10.80 -29.51 0.16
CA MET A 304 -11.22 -29.78 -1.22
C MET A 304 -10.07 -29.68 -2.22
N ALA A 305 -9.05 -28.87 -1.94
CA ALA A 305 -7.87 -28.74 -2.80
C ALA A 305 -6.95 -29.98 -2.82
N THR A 306 -7.31 -31.03 -2.09
CA THR A 306 -6.69 -32.35 -2.25
C THR A 306 -7.08 -33.00 -3.59
N HIS A 307 -8.22 -32.61 -4.17
CA HIS A 307 -8.72 -33.15 -5.42
C HIS A 307 -7.83 -32.78 -6.63
N PRO A 308 -7.66 -33.65 -7.64
CA PRO A 308 -6.80 -33.40 -8.80
C PRO A 308 -7.07 -32.08 -9.54
N HIS A 309 -8.32 -31.62 -9.55
CA HIS A 309 -8.75 -30.34 -10.14
C HIS A 309 -7.99 -29.13 -9.59
N PHE A 310 -7.48 -29.19 -8.36
CA PHE A 310 -6.80 -28.09 -7.70
C PHE A 310 -5.30 -28.29 -7.52
N LYS A 311 -4.69 -29.27 -8.20
CA LYS A 311 -3.26 -29.60 -8.01
C LYS A 311 -2.34 -28.38 -8.17
N ALA A 312 -2.67 -27.45 -9.08
CA ALA A 312 -1.91 -26.22 -9.30
C ALA A 312 -2.10 -25.16 -8.19
N HIS A 313 -3.19 -25.23 -7.43
CA HIS A 313 -3.59 -24.22 -6.45
C HIS A 313 -3.71 -24.77 -5.03
N ARG A 314 -3.30 -26.02 -4.79
CA ARG A 314 -3.42 -26.71 -3.48
C ARG A 314 -2.85 -25.89 -2.33
N GLU A 315 -1.71 -25.24 -2.60
CA GLU A 315 -0.98 -24.43 -1.63
C GLU A 315 -1.62 -23.06 -1.36
N GLN A 316 -2.50 -22.59 -2.26
CA GLN A 316 -3.15 -21.28 -2.21
C GLN A 316 -4.61 -21.37 -1.75
N ALA A 317 -5.22 -22.55 -1.77
CA ALA A 317 -6.64 -22.72 -1.49
C ALA A 317 -7.03 -22.23 -0.09
N PHE A 318 -6.23 -22.54 0.93
CA PHE A 318 -6.46 -22.03 2.29
C PHE A 318 -6.46 -20.51 2.36
N LEU A 319 -5.50 -19.88 1.68
CA LEU A 319 -5.39 -18.42 1.61
C LEU A 319 -6.63 -17.82 0.93
N ILE A 320 -7.01 -18.34 -0.23
CA ILE A 320 -8.16 -17.83 -0.98
C ILE A 320 -9.46 -17.93 -0.16
N GLY A 321 -9.70 -19.08 0.49
CA GLY A 321 -10.83 -19.23 1.40
C GLY A 321 -10.84 -18.19 2.51
N MET A 322 -9.69 -17.95 3.16
CA MET A 322 -9.59 -16.96 4.23
C MET A 322 -9.83 -15.53 3.77
N PHE A 323 -9.29 -15.17 2.62
CA PHE A 323 -9.34 -13.80 2.10
C PHE A 323 -10.60 -13.52 1.25
N SER A 324 -11.47 -14.51 1.06
CA SER A 324 -12.77 -14.34 0.40
C SER A 324 -13.73 -13.39 1.14
N VAL A 325 -13.48 -13.12 2.43
CA VAL A 325 -14.25 -12.18 3.27
C VAL A 325 -13.45 -10.92 3.65
N LEU A 326 -12.35 -10.66 2.95
CA LEU A 326 -11.43 -9.56 3.26
C LEU A 326 -12.09 -8.18 3.14
N ASP A 327 -13.03 -8.04 2.23
CA ASP A 327 -13.84 -6.84 2.00
C ASP A 327 -14.65 -6.45 3.24
N ALA A 328 -15.34 -7.41 3.86
CA ALA A 328 -16.07 -7.23 5.10
C ALA A 328 -15.12 -6.96 6.29
N LEU A 329 -13.95 -7.59 6.29
CA LEU A 329 -12.93 -7.38 7.32
C LEU A 329 -12.28 -5.99 7.25
N LEU A 330 -12.10 -5.43 6.05
CA LEU A 330 -11.44 -4.12 5.82
C LEU A 330 -12.40 -2.96 5.53
N ASP A 331 -13.72 -3.22 5.54
CA ASP A 331 -14.77 -2.24 5.21
C ASP A 331 -14.59 -1.61 3.82
N THR A 332 -14.00 -2.33 2.86
CA THR A 332 -13.75 -1.81 1.52
C THR A 332 -14.10 -2.86 0.49
N SER A 333 -14.36 -2.46 -0.75
CA SER A 333 -14.80 -3.38 -1.81
C SER A 333 -13.69 -4.38 -2.19
N ILE A 334 -14.04 -5.64 -2.44
CA ILE A 334 -13.05 -6.69 -2.80
C ILE A 334 -12.27 -6.32 -4.08
N GLU A 335 -12.92 -5.63 -5.02
CA GLU A 335 -12.32 -5.15 -6.28
C GLU A 335 -11.14 -4.21 -6.00
N GLN A 336 -11.33 -3.24 -5.09
CA GLN A 336 -10.27 -2.31 -4.70
C GLN A 336 -9.14 -2.99 -3.96
N LEU A 337 -9.42 -4.00 -3.14
CA LEU A 337 -8.41 -4.75 -2.40
C LEU A 337 -7.54 -5.58 -3.33
N VAL A 338 -8.18 -6.35 -4.21
CA VAL A 338 -7.51 -7.29 -5.10
C VAL A 338 -6.63 -6.57 -6.12
N GLU A 339 -7.01 -5.35 -6.57
CA GLU A 339 -6.17 -4.53 -7.45
C GLU A 339 -4.94 -3.94 -6.73
N GLN A 340 -5.07 -3.58 -5.46
CA GLN A 340 -3.96 -3.05 -4.65
C GLN A 340 -2.99 -4.13 -4.19
N LEU A 341 -3.40 -5.40 -4.25
CA LEU A 341 -2.57 -6.53 -3.84
C LEU A 341 -1.90 -7.17 -5.07
N PRO A 342 -0.58 -7.41 -5.03
CA PRO A 342 0.14 -8.09 -6.10
C PRO A 342 -0.05 -9.61 -5.99
N LEU A 343 -1.29 -10.04 -6.22
CA LEU A 343 -1.71 -11.43 -6.31
C LEU A 343 -1.60 -11.91 -7.76
N ALA A 344 -1.48 -13.23 -7.95
CA ALA A 344 -1.54 -13.83 -9.27
C ALA A 344 -2.94 -13.63 -9.90
N ASP A 345 -3.02 -13.52 -11.23
CA ASP A 345 -4.25 -13.12 -11.92
C ASP A 345 -5.41 -14.11 -11.72
N ASP A 346 -5.10 -15.40 -11.59
CA ASP A 346 -6.05 -16.47 -11.25
C ASP A 346 -6.67 -16.27 -9.85
N VAL A 347 -5.85 -15.91 -8.86
CA VAL A 347 -6.30 -15.57 -7.50
C VAL A 347 -7.19 -14.32 -7.52
N LYS A 348 -6.80 -13.32 -8.32
CA LYS A 348 -7.60 -12.10 -8.48
C LYS A 348 -8.97 -12.39 -9.07
N LEU A 349 -9.03 -13.22 -10.11
CA LEU A 349 -10.27 -13.65 -10.76
C LEU A 349 -11.18 -14.43 -9.79
N ALA A 350 -10.63 -15.37 -9.02
CA ALA A 350 -11.40 -16.13 -8.05
C ALA A 350 -12.01 -15.24 -6.94
N LEU A 351 -11.23 -14.30 -6.40
CA LEU A 351 -11.69 -13.41 -5.33
C LEU A 351 -12.66 -12.31 -5.81
N ARG A 352 -12.52 -11.84 -7.06
CA ARG A 352 -13.31 -10.72 -7.59
C ARG A 352 -14.56 -11.18 -8.34
N GLU A 353 -14.41 -12.12 -9.25
CA GLU A 353 -15.44 -12.53 -10.20
C GLU A 353 -16.00 -13.93 -9.90
N ARG A 354 -15.44 -14.64 -8.90
CA ARG A 354 -15.74 -16.05 -8.62
C ARG A 354 -15.46 -16.98 -9.82
N GLU A 355 -14.50 -16.59 -10.66
CA GLU A 355 -14.12 -17.37 -11.83
C GLU A 355 -13.00 -18.39 -11.53
N GLY A 356 -12.97 -19.44 -12.34
CA GLY A 356 -11.98 -20.52 -12.25
C GLY A 356 -12.29 -21.51 -11.11
N PRO A 357 -11.48 -22.59 -10.97
CA PRO A 357 -11.79 -23.68 -10.04
C PRO A 357 -11.98 -23.20 -8.60
N LEU A 358 -11.12 -22.29 -8.14
CA LEU A 358 -11.17 -21.75 -6.78
C LEU A 358 -12.35 -20.79 -6.58
N GLY A 359 -12.74 -20.05 -7.63
CA GLY A 359 -13.93 -19.20 -7.60
C GLY A 359 -15.21 -20.04 -7.47
N THR A 360 -15.34 -21.08 -8.28
CA THR A 360 -16.46 -22.04 -8.18
C THR A 360 -16.51 -22.74 -6.83
N LEU A 361 -15.36 -23.04 -6.23
CA LEU A 361 -15.29 -23.63 -4.88
C LEU A 361 -15.79 -22.66 -3.80
N LEU A 362 -15.48 -21.37 -3.92
CA LEU A 362 -16.02 -20.33 -3.04
C LEU A 362 -17.53 -20.18 -3.23
N ASP A 363 -18.03 -20.16 -4.47
CA ASP A 363 -19.47 -20.08 -4.74
C ASP A 363 -20.23 -21.28 -4.16
N LEU A 364 -19.66 -22.48 -4.28
CA LEU A 364 -20.22 -23.68 -3.65
C LEU A 364 -20.41 -23.48 -2.15
N GLU A 365 -19.38 -23.01 -1.46
CA GLU A 365 -19.43 -22.77 -0.03
C GLU A 365 -20.43 -21.67 0.33
N GLU A 366 -20.46 -20.58 -0.43
CA GLU A 366 -21.44 -19.51 -0.27
C GLU A 366 -22.89 -19.98 -0.46
N CYS A 367 -23.14 -20.87 -1.42
CA CYS A 367 -24.45 -21.50 -1.61
C CYS A 367 -24.83 -22.34 -0.38
N PHE A 368 -23.90 -23.12 0.16
CA PHE A 368 -24.14 -23.89 1.39
C PHE A 368 -24.48 -22.98 2.57
N GLU A 369 -23.72 -21.90 2.78
CA GLU A 369 -23.97 -20.91 3.84
C GLU A 369 -25.35 -20.23 3.70
N LYS A 370 -25.80 -19.99 2.46
CA LYS A 370 -27.11 -19.41 2.13
C LYS A 370 -28.24 -20.45 2.10
N ALA A 371 -27.94 -21.73 2.37
CA ALA A 371 -28.85 -22.87 2.22
C ALA A 371 -29.47 -23.00 0.81
N ASP A 372 -28.73 -22.58 -0.21
CA ASP A 372 -29.06 -22.76 -1.62
C ASP A 372 -28.58 -24.14 -2.11
N TRP A 373 -29.39 -25.16 -1.82
CA TRP A 373 -29.06 -26.55 -2.16
C TRP A 373 -28.96 -26.80 -3.67
N GLN A 374 -29.72 -26.05 -4.48
CA GLN A 374 -29.68 -26.17 -5.93
C GLN A 374 -28.33 -25.66 -6.47
N GLY A 375 -27.85 -24.52 -5.96
CA GLY A 375 -26.52 -24.00 -6.28
C GLY A 375 -25.39 -24.95 -5.85
N VAL A 376 -25.50 -25.54 -4.65
CA VAL A 376 -24.52 -26.55 -4.18
C VAL A 376 -24.44 -27.74 -5.14
N GLU A 377 -25.59 -28.33 -5.51
CA GLU A 377 -25.62 -29.46 -6.46
C GLU A 377 -25.02 -29.08 -7.82
N GLN A 378 -25.33 -27.89 -8.32
CA GLN A 378 -24.80 -27.40 -9.59
C GLN A 378 -23.27 -27.27 -9.54
N HIS A 379 -22.71 -26.61 -8.53
CA HIS A 379 -21.26 -26.42 -8.43
C HIS A 379 -20.51 -27.72 -8.12
N CYS A 380 -21.12 -28.66 -7.38
CA CYS A 380 -20.60 -30.03 -7.25
C CYS A 380 -20.46 -30.70 -8.61
N LEU A 381 -21.47 -30.60 -9.48
CA LEU A 381 -21.43 -31.17 -10.83
C LEU A 381 -20.36 -30.50 -11.71
N GLU A 382 -20.23 -29.18 -11.64
CA GLU A 382 -19.21 -28.41 -12.38
C GLU A 382 -17.78 -28.81 -11.99
N LEU A 383 -17.54 -29.05 -10.70
CA LEU A 383 -16.23 -29.44 -10.16
C LEU A 383 -15.99 -30.97 -10.15
N GLY A 384 -17.03 -31.76 -10.46
CA GLY A 384 -16.99 -33.21 -10.46
C GLY A 384 -16.89 -33.83 -9.07
N PHE A 385 -17.49 -33.21 -8.05
CA PHE A 385 -17.52 -33.71 -6.67
C PHE A 385 -18.78 -34.51 -6.36
N ASP A 386 -18.62 -35.48 -5.47
CA ASP A 386 -19.74 -36.11 -4.80
C ASP A 386 -20.30 -35.19 -3.70
N LEU A 387 -21.62 -35.07 -3.64
CA LEU A 387 -22.30 -34.18 -2.69
C LEU A 387 -22.06 -34.59 -1.24
N GLU A 388 -21.98 -35.88 -0.95
CA GLU A 388 -21.77 -36.37 0.41
C GLU A 388 -20.34 -36.09 0.87
N ASP A 389 -19.35 -36.27 -0.02
CA ASP A 389 -17.94 -35.92 0.27
C ASP A 389 -17.81 -34.42 0.60
N VAL A 390 -18.38 -33.56 -0.24
CA VAL A 390 -18.41 -32.10 -0.01
C VAL A 390 -19.06 -31.75 1.34
N ARG A 391 -20.16 -32.41 1.69
CA ARG A 391 -20.84 -32.20 2.97
C ARG A 391 -19.98 -32.60 4.16
N GLN A 392 -19.26 -33.72 4.07
CA GLN A 392 -18.33 -34.14 5.12
C GLN A 392 -17.21 -33.12 5.32
N GLU A 393 -16.62 -32.63 4.24
CA GLU A 393 -15.54 -31.64 4.30
C GLU A 393 -16.01 -30.29 4.85
N LEU A 394 -17.24 -29.86 4.54
CA LEU A 394 -17.86 -28.67 5.14
C LEU A 394 -18.04 -28.82 6.66
N ILE A 395 -18.53 -29.97 7.11
CA ILE A 395 -18.70 -30.26 8.55
C ILE A 395 -17.33 -30.26 9.25
N GLU A 396 -16.32 -30.86 8.63
CA GLU A 396 -14.96 -30.91 9.17
C GLU A 396 -14.34 -29.51 9.24
N ALA A 397 -14.51 -28.70 8.20
CA ALA A 397 -14.08 -27.30 8.18
C ALA A 397 -14.73 -26.48 9.30
N GLN A 398 -16.03 -26.68 9.53
CA GLN A 398 -16.76 -26.02 10.61
C GLN A 398 -16.24 -26.45 11.99
N ARG A 399 -15.99 -27.74 12.22
CA ARG A 399 -15.41 -28.24 13.49
C ARG A 399 -14.01 -27.68 13.73
N TRP A 400 -13.15 -27.76 12.72
CA TRP A 400 -11.77 -27.28 12.78
C TRP A 400 -11.70 -25.79 13.12
N SER A 401 -12.55 -24.97 12.49
CA SER A 401 -12.56 -23.52 12.76
C SER A 401 -12.95 -23.20 14.21
N GLN A 402 -13.83 -23.99 14.84
CA GLN A 402 -14.20 -23.84 16.24
C GLN A 402 -13.04 -24.20 17.18
N ASP A 403 -12.27 -25.24 16.86
CA ASP A 403 -11.14 -25.68 17.67
C ASP A 403 -9.94 -24.72 17.57
N ILE A 404 -9.63 -24.23 16.37
CA ILE A 404 -8.58 -23.21 16.15
C ILE A 404 -8.85 -21.94 16.95
N ASN A 405 -10.11 -21.49 17.00
CA ASN A 405 -10.49 -20.31 17.78
C ASN A 405 -10.26 -20.44 19.29
N ARG A 406 -10.16 -21.67 19.81
CA ARG A 406 -9.81 -21.89 21.22
C ARG A 406 -8.30 -21.79 21.47
N LEU A 407 -7.49 -21.93 20.42
CA LEU A 407 -6.03 -22.00 20.48
C LEU A 407 -5.33 -20.66 20.23
N ILE A 408 -6.01 -19.69 19.60
CA ILE A 408 -5.51 -18.33 19.31
C ILE A 408 -6.09 -17.37 20.33
#